data_AF-A0A0F9NG87-F1
#
_entry.id   AF-A0A0F9NG87-F1
#
_cell.length_a   1.000
_cell.length_b   1.000
_cell.length_c   1.000
_cell.angle_alpha   90.00
_cell.angle_beta   90.00
_cell.angle_gamma   90.00
#
_symmetry.space_group_name_H-M   'P 1'
#
loop_
_entity.id
_entity.type
_entity.pdbx_description
1 polymer ?
#
loop_
_entity_poly.entity_id
_entity_poly.type
_entity_poly.pdbx_seq_one_letter_code
_entity_poly.pdbx_strand_id
1 'polypeptide(L)' 'MRDLTVGLNWYLNPNMRISGNYIRSCVRGPLTSDAADIFLIRLQIAF' A
#
# COMPACT_ATOMS: atom_id res chain seq x y z
N MET A 1 -1.97 3.52 -17.43
CA MET A 1 -1.07 2.99 -16.38
C MET A 1 -1.92 2.18 -15.41
N ARG A 2 -1.44 1.03 -14.92
CA ARG A 2 -2.20 0.18 -13.99
C ARG A 2 -1.37 -0.03 -12.75
N ASP A 3 -1.76 0.65 -11.67
CA ASP A 3 -1.18 0.45 -10.36
C ASP A 3 -1.99 -0.63 -9.62
N LEU A 4 -1.30 -1.48 -8.86
CA LEU A 4 -1.91 -2.52 -8.04
C LEU A 4 -1.61 -2.23 -6.58
N THR A 5 -2.67 -2.11 -5.77
CA THR A 5 -2.56 -1.99 -4.31
C THR A 5 -3.20 -3.19 -3.66
N VAL A 6 -2.44 -3.91 -2.85
CA VAL A 6 -2.92 -5.01 -2.02
C VAL A 6 -2.65 -4.64 -0.57
N GLY A 7 -3.71 -4.62 0.24
CA GLY A 7 -3.64 -4.19 1.63
C GLY A 7 -4.29 -5.16 2.59
N LEU A 8 -3.71 -5.27 3.79
CA LEU A 8 -4.27 -5.97 4.94
C LEU A 8 -4.55 -4.94 6.05
N ASN A 9 -5.74 -5.03 6.64
CA ASN A 9 -6.12 -4.24 7.80
C ASN A 9 -6.45 -5.17 8.96
N TRP A 10 -5.66 -5.12 10.02
CA TRP A 10 -5.89 -5.84 11.25
C TRP A 10 -6.42 -4.89 12.32
N TYR A 11 -7.70 -5.05 12.65
CA TYR A 11 -8.35 -4.37 13.76
C TYR A 11 -8.09 -5.17 15.05
N LEU A 12 -7.30 -4.59 15.95
CA LEU A 12 -7.01 -5.21 17.26
C LEU A 12 -8.17 -4.96 18.23
N ASN A 13 -8.76 -3.78 18.14
CA ASN A 13 -9.94 -3.35 18.87
C ASN A 13 -10.58 -2.15 18.11
N PRO A 14 -11.75 -1.62 18.52
CA PRO A 14 -12.39 -0.50 17.82
C PRO A 14 -11.53 0.77 17.71
N ASN A 15 -10.55 0.92 18.60
CA ASN A 15 -9.69 2.10 18.73
C ASN A 15 -8.29 1.90 18.13
N MET A 16 -7.93 0.69 17.69
CA MET A 16 -6.58 0.37 17.24
C MET A 16 -6.59 -0.52 16.00
N ARG A 17 -5.81 -0.09 14.99
CA ARG A 17 -5.62 -0.85 13.74
C ARG A 17 -4.17 -0.83 13.31
N ILE A 18 -3.70 -1.97 12.83
CA ILE A 18 -2.45 -2.11 12.09
C ILE A 18 -2.81 -2.36 10.61
N SER A 19 -2.20 -1.60 9.71
CA SER A 19 -2.39 -1.72 8.27
C SER A 19 -1.07 -2.00 7.59
N GLY A 20 -1.05 -2.97 6.68
CA GLY A 20 0.06 -3.24 5.76
C GLY A 20 -0.43 -3.07 4.32
N ASN A 21 0.31 -2.35 3.48
CA ASN A 21 0.02 -2.22 2.05
C ASN A 21 1.26 -2.52 1.22
N TYR A 22 1.06 -3.28 0.15
CA TYR A 22 1.99 -3.45 -0.94
C TYR A 22 1.42 -2.75 -2.16
N ILE A 23 2.21 -1.86 -2.75
CA ILE A 23 1.84 -1.05 -3.89
C ILE A 23 2.86 -1.35 -4.98
N ARG A 24 2.37 -1.82 -6.13
CA ARG A 24 3.16 -1.92 -7.35
C ARG A 24 2.73 -0.82 -8.30
N SER A 25 3.56 0.19 -8.45
CA SER A 25 3.32 1.29 -9.38
C SER A 25 4.01 1.01 -10.71
N CYS A 26 3.28 1.14 -11.82
CA CYS A 26 3.81 0.92 -13.16
C CYS A 26 3.87 2.23 -13.94
N VAL A 27 5.07 2.76 -14.17
CA VAL A 27 5.29 3.95 -14.98
C VAL A 27 5.68 3.50 -16.39
N ARG A 28 4.73 3.67 -17.33
CA ARG A 28 4.96 3.39 -18.74
C ARG A 28 5.30 4.69 -19.47
N GLY A 29 6.58 4.87 -19.78
CA GLY A 29 7.06 5.94 -20.65
C GLY A 29 6.97 5.58 -22.14
N PRO A 30 7.22 6.52 -23.05
CA PRO A 30 7.22 6.27 -24.49
C PRO A 30 8.27 5.23 -24.95
N LEU A 31 9.34 5.07 -24.18
CA LEU A 31 10.50 4.22 -24.51
C LEU A 31 10.88 3.21 -23.41
N THR A 32 10.32 3.33 -22.21
CA THR A 32 10.62 2.44 -21.08
C THR A 32 9.35 2.06 -20.33
N SER A 33 9.37 0.90 -19.69
CA SER A 33 8.32 0.49 -18.77
C SER A 33 8.99 0.10 -17.47
N ASP A 34 8.94 0.99 -16.49
CA ASP A 34 9.51 0.77 -15.18
C ASP A 34 8.41 0.47 -14.16
N ALA A 35 8.74 -0.36 -13.18
CA ALA A 35 7.86 -0.68 -12.08
C ALA A 35 8.57 -0.39 -10.75
N ALA A 36 7.84 0.22 -9.83
CA ALA A 36 8.29 0.48 -8.47
C ALA A 36 7.45 -0.33 -7.49
N ASP A 37 8.12 -1.05 -6.59
CA ASP A 37 7.52 -1.85 -5.53
C ASP A 37 7.68 -1.10 -4.20
N ILE A 38 6.55 -0.80 -3.55
CA ILE A 38 6.50 0.01 -2.33
C ILE A 38 5.77 -0.76 -1.24
N PHE A 39 6.39 -0.83 -0.06
CA PHE A 39 5.80 -1.44 1.14
C PHE A 39 5.53 -0.36 2.19
N LEU A 40 4.32 -0.37 2.76
CA LEU A 40 3.89 0.56 3.79
C LEU A 40 3.29 -0.19 4.97
N ILE A 41 3.78 0.11 6.18
CA ILE A 41 3.18 -0.34 7.44
C ILE A 41 2.68 0.90 8.19
N ARG A 42 1.48 0.82 8.77
CA ARG A 42 0.85 1.90 9.53
C ARG A 42 0.23 1.36 10.81
N LEU A 43 0.52 2.03 11.93
CA LEU A 43 -0.19 1.86 13.19
C LEU A 43 -1.13 3.08 13.37
N GLN A 44 -2.40 2.82 13.67
CA GLN A 44 -3.40 3.84 13.94
C GLN A 44 -4.03 3.61 15.31
N ILE A 45 -4.10 4.68 16.10
CA ILE A 45 -4.73 4.73 17.42
C ILE A 45 -5.76 5.88 17.38
N ALA A 46 -7.01 5.58 17.71
CA ALA A 46 -8.10 6.54 17.84
C ALA A 46 -8.43 6.71 19.34
N PHE A 47 -8.63 7.95 19.76
CA PHE A 47 -8.96 8.35 21.12
C PHE A 47 -10.14 9.31 21.12
#